data_AF-A0A1Q7RE94-F1
#
_entry.id   AF-A0A1Q7RE94-F1
#
_cell.length_a   1.000
_cell.length_b   1.000
_cell.length_c   1.000
_cell.angle_alpha   90.00
_cell.angle_beta   90.00
_cell.angle_gamma   90.00
#
_symmetry.space_group_name_H-M   'P 1'
#
loop_
_entity.id
_entity.type
_entity.pdbx_description
1 polymer ?
#
loop_
_entity_poly.entity_id
_entity_poly.type
_entity_poly.pdbx_seq_one_letter_code
_entity_poly.pdbx_strand_id
1 'polypeptide(L)'
;MLPHDLKPEQFNGYPPEARKLVTDYLGTLQRLPLSFLPSLLREVVEYDFEFPAERKALEKELANLRALSTEQVKNWFQEFAQIRISPKLERLDWVNAPGQFVEQLAAHLWTTHQVDAFRKAALDYADRLRGAVPPEPPPVPRLGITVIGQGVAIYDEPLFRKLRPHGACFSRVKPEDGLKLLLDAVAARAKAHPVPYGHWYIDGGQEAEHDPALTCISYQALEPARAALLRKMRAEIGRPGMGPEALRTLLAQMRPADLGLGNAGDTVLDRFQVKLLTEGSGTQIFSTTFAQWTAREALRRAQPLTLLVRFAPRQRQKPMNELLS
;
A
#
# COMPACT_ATOMS: atom_id res chain seq x y z
N MET A 1 5.17 4.56 -28.89
CA MET A 1 3.69 4.57 -28.99
C MET A 1 3.19 5.71 -28.13
N LEU A 2 2.31 6.56 -28.66
CA LEU A 2 1.80 7.71 -27.91
C LEU A 2 0.43 7.39 -27.29
N PRO A 3 0.00 8.10 -26.23
CA PRO A 3 -1.28 7.85 -25.58
C PRO A 3 -2.50 7.85 -26.52
N HIS A 4 -2.52 8.69 -27.55
CA HIS A 4 -3.62 8.72 -28.52
C HIS A 4 -3.71 7.47 -29.41
N ASP A 5 -2.64 6.68 -29.48
CA ASP A 5 -2.59 5.42 -30.24
C ASP A 5 -3.10 4.21 -29.43
N LEU A 6 -3.57 4.43 -28.20
CA LEU A 6 -4.01 3.34 -27.33
C LEU A 6 -5.19 2.58 -27.93
N LYS A 7 -5.15 1.25 -27.81
CA LYS A 7 -6.22 0.35 -28.26
C LYS A 7 -6.55 -0.68 -27.19
N PRO A 8 -7.79 -1.20 -27.15
CA PRO A 8 -8.19 -2.19 -26.14
C PRO A 8 -7.27 -3.42 -26.08
N GLU A 9 -6.76 -3.89 -27.22
CA GLU A 9 -5.98 -5.13 -27.31
C GLU A 9 -4.63 -5.03 -26.59
N GLN A 10 -4.13 -3.82 -26.37
CA GLN A 10 -2.87 -3.58 -25.66
C GLN A 10 -2.98 -3.88 -24.16
N PHE A 11 -4.20 -3.95 -23.63
CA PHE A 11 -4.47 -4.26 -22.23
C PHE A 11 -4.81 -5.73 -21.98
N ASN A 12 -4.60 -6.62 -22.95
CA ASN A 12 -4.92 -8.04 -22.82
C ASN A 12 -4.16 -8.75 -21.68
N GLY A 13 -3.00 -8.24 -21.27
CA GLY A 13 -2.24 -8.74 -20.13
C GLY A 13 -2.72 -8.24 -18.76
N TYR A 14 -3.68 -7.32 -18.72
CA TYR A 14 -4.18 -6.77 -17.46
C TYR A 14 -5.12 -7.77 -16.78
N PRO A 15 -5.20 -7.75 -15.44
CA PRO A 15 -6.23 -8.47 -14.71
C PRO A 15 -7.66 -8.12 -15.19
N PRO A 16 -8.65 -9.00 -15.02
CA PRO A 16 -9.97 -8.84 -15.63
C PRO A 16 -10.68 -7.52 -15.33
N GLU A 17 -10.73 -7.08 -14.06
CA GLU A 17 -11.42 -5.84 -13.69
C GLU A 17 -10.59 -4.61 -14.12
N ALA A 18 -9.27 -4.66 -13.99
CA ALA A 18 -8.35 -3.65 -14.50
C ALA A 18 -8.53 -3.45 -16.03
N ARG A 19 -8.60 -4.55 -16.78
CA ARG A 19 -8.80 -4.54 -18.24
C ARG A 19 -10.14 -3.93 -18.61
N LYS A 20 -11.19 -4.26 -17.87
CA LYS A 20 -12.51 -3.66 -18.04
C LYS A 20 -12.45 -2.14 -17.79
N LEU A 21 -11.83 -1.73 -16.68
CA LEU A 21 -11.69 -0.33 -16.30
C LEU A 21 -10.95 0.50 -17.37
N VAL A 22 -9.79 0.05 -17.86
CA VAL A 22 -9.06 0.77 -18.92
C VAL A 22 -9.82 0.82 -20.24
N THR A 23 -10.59 -0.22 -20.55
CA THR A 23 -11.41 -0.27 -21.78
C THR A 23 -12.56 0.73 -21.69
N ASP A 24 -13.25 0.79 -20.55
CA ASP A 24 -14.37 1.71 -20.30
C ASP A 24 -13.92 3.19 -20.30
N TYR A 25 -12.66 3.46 -19.93
CA TYR A 25 -12.08 4.79 -19.87
C TYR A 25 -11.06 5.08 -20.98
N LEU A 26 -10.99 4.26 -22.04
CA LEU A 26 -9.95 4.36 -23.08
C LEU A 26 -9.84 5.78 -23.68
N GLY A 27 -10.98 6.39 -24.03
CA GLY A 27 -11.01 7.74 -24.58
C GLY A 27 -10.52 8.82 -23.61
N THR A 28 -10.66 8.60 -22.30
CA THR A 28 -10.07 9.47 -21.26
C THR A 28 -8.56 9.30 -21.23
N LEU A 29 -8.07 8.05 -21.21
CA LEU A 29 -6.63 7.74 -21.16
C LEU A 29 -5.87 8.27 -22.38
N GLN A 30 -6.47 8.21 -23.57
CA GLN A 30 -5.90 8.73 -24.83
C GLN A 30 -5.62 10.25 -24.80
N ARG A 31 -6.27 11.00 -23.91
CA ARG A 31 -6.14 12.46 -23.77
C ARG A 31 -5.05 12.87 -22.76
N LEU A 32 -4.48 11.91 -22.02
CA LEU A 32 -3.50 12.18 -20.96
C LEU A 32 -2.07 12.24 -21.52
N PRO A 33 -1.19 13.08 -20.96
CA PRO A 33 0.20 13.14 -21.41
C PRO A 33 0.98 11.90 -20.97
N LEU A 34 1.96 11.50 -21.78
CA LEU A 34 2.82 10.34 -21.50
C LEU A 34 3.68 10.51 -20.23
N SER A 35 3.90 11.74 -19.77
CA SER A 35 4.59 12.02 -18.51
C SER A 35 3.76 11.63 -17.28
N PHE A 36 2.44 11.51 -17.42
CA PHE A 36 1.52 11.16 -16.35
C PHE A 36 0.95 9.75 -16.49
N LEU A 37 0.44 9.40 -17.68
CA LEU A 37 -0.37 8.22 -17.90
C LEU A 37 0.24 6.90 -17.39
N PRO A 38 1.54 6.60 -17.59
CA PRO A 38 2.13 5.37 -17.05
C PRO A 38 2.12 5.30 -15.51
N SER A 39 2.15 6.44 -14.81
CA SER A 39 2.00 6.46 -13.35
C SER A 39 0.59 6.02 -12.94
N LEU A 40 -0.43 6.48 -13.66
CA LEU A 40 -1.82 6.06 -13.46
C LEU A 40 -2.01 4.57 -13.82
N LEU A 41 -1.46 4.12 -14.96
CA LEU A 41 -1.55 2.71 -15.37
C LEU A 41 -0.85 1.75 -14.40
N ARG A 42 0.19 2.21 -13.68
CA ARG A 42 0.84 1.44 -12.61
C ARG A 42 -0.11 1.18 -11.44
N GLU A 43 -1.08 2.07 -11.19
CA GLU A 43 -2.13 1.87 -10.19
C GLU A 43 -3.25 1.00 -10.79
N VAL A 44 -3.71 1.31 -12.00
CA VAL A 44 -4.79 0.57 -12.66
C VAL A 44 -4.47 -0.92 -12.87
N VAL A 45 -3.22 -1.28 -13.20
CA VAL A 45 -2.84 -2.71 -13.36
C VAL A 45 -2.97 -3.50 -12.06
N GLU A 46 -2.98 -2.84 -10.91
CA GLU A 46 -3.15 -3.45 -9.59
C GLU A 46 -4.61 -3.49 -9.12
N TYR A 47 -5.56 -2.95 -9.91
CA TYR A 47 -6.97 -2.72 -9.52
C TYR A 47 -7.65 -3.93 -8.89
N ASP A 48 -7.51 -5.12 -9.48
CA ASP A 48 -8.08 -6.38 -8.98
C ASP A 48 -7.57 -6.79 -7.59
N PHE A 49 -6.47 -6.18 -7.14
CA PHE A 49 -5.83 -6.44 -5.85
C PHE A 49 -5.86 -5.22 -4.91
N GLU A 50 -6.50 -4.13 -5.33
CA GLU A 50 -6.69 -2.93 -4.50
C GLU A 50 -7.83 -3.12 -3.50
N PHE A 51 -7.73 -2.46 -2.35
CA PHE A 51 -8.83 -2.40 -1.39
C PHE A 51 -10.01 -1.61 -1.97
N PRO A 52 -11.25 -1.84 -1.49
CA PRO A 52 -12.43 -1.12 -1.98
C PRO A 52 -12.29 0.42 -1.92
N ALA A 53 -11.60 0.96 -0.91
CA ALA A 53 -11.36 2.39 -0.80
C ALA A 53 -10.40 2.93 -1.89
N GLU A 54 -9.36 2.17 -2.24
CA GLU A 54 -8.43 2.49 -3.32
C GLU A 54 -9.15 2.45 -4.68
N ARG A 55 -9.88 1.36 -4.95
CA ARG A 55 -10.67 1.21 -6.18
C ARG A 55 -11.64 2.37 -6.39
N LYS A 56 -12.40 2.71 -5.34
CA LYS A 56 -13.36 3.82 -5.37
C LYS A 56 -12.67 5.17 -5.61
N ALA A 57 -11.48 5.39 -5.08
CA ALA A 57 -10.72 6.62 -5.34
C ALA A 57 -10.29 6.69 -6.81
N LEU A 58 -9.75 5.60 -7.36
CA LEU A 58 -9.32 5.51 -8.76
C LEU A 58 -10.50 5.68 -9.73
N GLU A 59 -11.63 5.01 -9.48
CA GLU A 59 -12.84 5.14 -10.29
C GLU A 59 -13.36 6.59 -10.30
N LYS A 60 -13.34 7.27 -9.15
CA LYS A 60 -13.75 8.68 -9.07
C LYS A 60 -12.79 9.61 -9.80
N GLU A 61 -11.49 9.35 -9.71
CA GLU A 61 -10.49 10.09 -10.49
C GLU A 61 -10.75 9.95 -11.99
N LEU A 62 -10.91 8.72 -12.48
CA LEU A 62 -11.22 8.44 -13.89
C LEU A 62 -12.57 9.05 -14.32
N ALA A 63 -13.60 8.97 -13.47
CA ALA A 63 -14.90 9.56 -13.73
C ALA A 63 -14.83 11.09 -13.83
N ASN A 64 -14.08 11.73 -12.93
CA ASN A 64 -13.82 13.17 -12.98
C ASN A 64 -13.09 13.54 -14.27
N LEU A 65 -12.00 12.84 -14.61
CA LEU A 65 -11.25 13.09 -15.84
C LEU A 65 -12.10 12.92 -17.10
N ARG A 66 -13.01 11.95 -17.13
CA ARG A 66 -13.97 11.75 -18.24
C ARG A 66 -14.94 12.92 -18.38
N ALA A 67 -15.38 13.51 -17.26
CA ALA A 67 -16.31 14.63 -17.25
C ALA A 67 -15.67 15.95 -17.70
N LEU A 68 -14.34 16.09 -17.63
CA LEU A 68 -13.63 17.29 -18.07
C LEU A 68 -13.67 17.46 -19.59
N SER A 69 -13.91 18.69 -20.04
CA SER A 69 -13.78 19.09 -21.45
C SER A 69 -12.32 19.00 -21.93
N THR A 70 -12.09 19.02 -23.24
CA THR A 70 -10.74 19.00 -23.82
C THR A 70 -9.88 20.16 -23.33
N GLU A 71 -10.46 21.36 -23.19
CA GLU A 71 -9.76 22.53 -22.66
C GLU A 71 -9.43 22.37 -21.17
N GLN A 72 -10.35 21.82 -20.37
CA GLN A 72 -10.11 21.57 -18.96
C GLN A 72 -9.00 20.53 -18.77
N VAL A 73 -9.00 19.43 -19.52
CA VAL A 73 -7.90 18.45 -19.47
C VAL A 73 -6.57 19.10 -19.87
N LYS A 74 -6.55 19.91 -20.93
CA LYS A 74 -5.33 20.63 -21.32
C LYS A 74 -4.81 21.53 -20.20
N ASN A 75 -5.69 22.23 -19.48
CA ASN A 75 -5.32 23.05 -18.32
C ASN A 75 -4.83 22.20 -17.13
N TRP A 76 -5.52 21.10 -16.82
CA TRP A 76 -5.15 20.18 -15.73
C TRP A 76 -3.77 19.56 -15.94
N PHE A 77 -3.43 19.24 -17.17
CA PHE A 77 -2.19 18.54 -17.51
C PHE A 77 -1.17 19.44 -18.20
N GLN A 78 -1.35 20.76 -18.19
CA GLN A 78 -0.45 21.71 -18.87
C GLN A 78 1.00 21.56 -18.38
N GLU A 79 1.20 21.44 -17.08
CA GLU A 79 2.54 21.33 -16.49
C GLU A 79 3.18 19.99 -16.82
N PHE A 80 2.39 18.90 -16.80
CA PHE A 80 2.85 17.58 -17.25
C PHE A 80 3.22 17.57 -18.73
N ALA A 81 2.49 18.29 -19.58
CA ALA A 81 2.77 18.38 -21.02
C ALA A 81 4.07 19.14 -21.33
N GLN A 82 4.59 19.95 -20.40
CA GLN A 82 5.88 20.64 -20.55
C GLN A 82 7.08 19.76 -20.17
N ILE A 83 6.85 18.63 -19.48
CA ILE A 83 7.91 17.68 -19.13
C ILE A 83 8.43 16.99 -20.39
N ARG A 84 9.73 17.17 -20.66
CA ARG A 84 10.39 16.57 -21.82
C ARG A 84 10.74 15.11 -21.55
N ILE A 85 10.19 14.23 -22.35
CA ILE A 85 10.44 12.78 -22.32
C ILE A 85 11.50 12.44 -23.36
N SER A 86 12.38 11.49 -23.06
CA SER A 86 13.39 11.05 -24.03
C SER A 86 12.78 10.12 -25.09
N PRO A 87 13.29 10.10 -26.34
CA PRO A 87 12.84 9.16 -27.36
C PRO A 87 12.97 7.69 -26.95
N LYS A 88 13.91 7.38 -26.02
CA LYS A 88 14.06 6.04 -25.46
C LYS A 88 12.86 5.67 -24.60
N LEU A 89 12.39 6.58 -23.73
CA LEU A 89 11.22 6.37 -22.88
C LEU A 89 9.94 6.21 -23.72
N GLU A 90 9.77 6.99 -24.79
CA GLU A 90 8.60 6.91 -25.70
C GLU A 90 8.45 5.56 -26.43
N ARG A 91 9.57 4.82 -26.55
CA ARG A 91 9.62 3.49 -27.19
C ARG A 91 9.49 2.35 -26.18
N LEU A 92 9.49 2.62 -24.88
CA LEU A 92 9.23 1.58 -23.88
C LEU A 92 7.79 1.09 -24.00
N ASP A 93 7.59 -0.17 -23.63
CA ASP A 93 6.25 -0.74 -23.46
C ASP A 93 5.64 -0.27 -22.14
N TRP A 94 5.31 1.01 -22.08
CA TRP A 94 4.76 1.65 -20.89
C TRP A 94 3.33 1.21 -20.56
N VAL A 95 2.66 0.48 -21.47
CA VAL A 95 1.34 -0.11 -21.21
C VAL A 95 1.49 -1.41 -20.43
N ASN A 96 2.37 -2.33 -20.85
CA ASN A 96 2.55 -3.61 -20.16
C ASN A 96 3.58 -3.58 -19.04
N ALA A 97 4.45 -2.56 -19.00
CA ALA A 97 5.45 -2.36 -17.96
C ALA A 97 5.44 -0.92 -17.40
N PRO A 98 4.29 -0.41 -16.90
CA PRO A 98 4.19 0.98 -16.43
C PRO A 98 5.15 1.27 -15.25
N GLY A 99 5.36 0.30 -14.36
CA GLY A 99 6.32 0.44 -13.26
C GLY A 99 7.76 0.71 -13.74
N GLN A 100 8.22 -0.05 -14.74
CA GLN A 100 9.56 0.13 -15.32
C GLN A 100 9.68 1.50 -16.01
N PHE A 101 8.64 1.96 -16.69
CA PHE A 101 8.62 3.30 -17.26
C PHE A 101 8.76 4.39 -16.19
N VAL A 102 7.99 4.30 -15.09
CA VAL A 102 8.02 5.30 -14.01
C VAL A 102 9.41 5.37 -13.36
N GLU A 103 10.07 4.23 -13.16
CA GLU A 103 11.43 4.19 -12.64
C GLU A 103 12.44 4.88 -13.57
N GLN A 104 12.39 4.58 -14.88
CA GLN A 104 13.28 5.20 -15.85
C GLN A 104 12.94 6.69 -16.07
N LEU A 105 11.67 7.06 -15.97
CA LEU A 105 11.23 8.46 -15.99
C LEU A 105 11.84 9.21 -14.81
N ALA A 106 11.78 8.66 -13.59
CA ALA A 106 12.39 9.30 -12.42
C ALA A 106 13.89 9.54 -12.62
N ALA A 107 14.64 8.55 -13.13
CA ALA A 107 16.06 8.72 -13.45
C ALA A 107 16.30 9.81 -14.52
N HIS A 108 15.48 9.85 -15.58
CA HIS A 108 15.55 10.87 -16.63
C HIS A 108 15.24 12.28 -16.11
N LEU A 109 14.25 12.42 -15.23
CA LEU A 109 13.91 13.71 -14.61
C LEU A 109 15.08 14.25 -13.77
N TRP A 110 15.78 13.36 -13.05
CA TRP A 110 16.98 13.73 -12.29
C TRP A 110 18.10 14.23 -13.19
N THR A 111 18.43 13.49 -14.25
CA THR A 111 19.53 13.86 -15.16
C THR A 111 19.23 15.11 -15.99
N THR A 112 17.94 15.44 -16.19
CA THR A 112 17.50 16.62 -16.93
C THR A 112 17.07 17.79 -16.04
N HIS A 113 17.22 17.67 -14.72
CA HIS A 113 16.82 18.68 -13.74
C HIS A 113 15.32 19.07 -13.81
N GLN A 114 14.45 18.14 -14.21
CA GLN A 114 13.00 18.34 -14.31
C GLN A 114 12.22 17.80 -13.10
N VAL A 115 12.91 17.25 -12.08
CA VAL A 115 12.26 16.64 -10.88
C VAL A 115 11.36 17.61 -10.14
N ASP A 116 11.80 18.86 -9.95
CA ASP A 116 11.02 19.86 -9.21
C ASP A 116 9.77 20.29 -9.98
N ALA A 117 9.89 20.47 -11.30
CA ALA A 117 8.76 20.76 -12.17
C ALA A 117 7.73 19.62 -12.17
N PHE A 118 8.19 18.37 -12.25
CA PHE A 118 7.33 17.19 -12.16
C PHE A 118 6.63 17.09 -10.79
N ARG A 119 7.37 17.32 -9.70
CA ARG A 119 6.81 17.30 -8.34
C ARG A 119 5.75 18.36 -8.17
N LYS A 120 5.99 19.59 -8.66
CA LYS A 120 5.01 20.68 -8.65
C LYS A 120 3.75 20.27 -9.43
N ALA A 121 3.90 19.76 -10.65
CA ALA A 121 2.77 19.30 -11.47
C ALA A 121 1.93 18.23 -10.77
N ALA A 122 2.57 17.27 -10.10
CA ALA A 122 1.89 16.23 -9.34
C ALA A 122 1.14 16.77 -8.11
N LEU A 123 1.70 17.73 -7.39
CA LEU A 123 1.04 18.38 -6.25
C LEU A 123 -0.16 19.22 -6.72
N ASP A 124 0.02 20.03 -7.75
CA ASP A 124 -1.06 20.87 -8.31
C ASP A 124 -2.20 20.01 -8.88
N TYR A 125 -1.88 18.87 -9.51
CA TYR A 125 -2.88 17.88 -9.93
C TYR A 125 -3.63 17.29 -8.73
N ALA A 126 -2.91 16.84 -7.70
CA ALA A 126 -3.52 16.26 -6.50
C ALA A 126 -4.43 17.26 -5.77
N ASP A 127 -4.06 18.54 -5.73
CA ASP A 127 -4.89 19.61 -5.15
C ASP A 127 -6.17 19.84 -5.95
N ARG A 128 -6.08 19.92 -7.29
CA ARG A 128 -7.24 20.03 -8.17
C ARG A 128 -8.17 18.83 -8.03
N LEU A 129 -7.61 17.62 -7.99
CA LEU A 129 -8.38 16.39 -7.82
C LEU A 129 -9.09 16.36 -6.47
N ARG A 130 -8.40 16.72 -5.37
CA ARG A 130 -9.04 16.81 -4.03
C ARG A 130 -10.16 17.83 -3.97
N GLY A 131 -10.03 18.95 -4.69
CA GLY A 131 -11.07 19.97 -4.79
C GLY A 131 -12.29 19.50 -5.60
N ALA A 132 -12.06 18.75 -6.69
CA ALA A 132 -13.13 18.24 -7.56
C ALA A 132 -13.81 16.97 -7.01
N VAL A 133 -13.05 16.14 -6.31
CA VAL A 133 -13.47 14.85 -5.76
C VAL A 133 -13.13 14.82 -4.27
N PRO A 134 -13.97 15.44 -3.42
CA PRO A 134 -13.72 15.45 -1.99
C PRO A 134 -13.79 14.03 -1.40
N PRO A 135 -12.95 13.71 -0.39
CA PRO A 135 -13.00 12.43 0.30
C PRO A 135 -14.32 12.27 1.03
N GLU A 136 -14.88 11.05 0.99
CA GLU A 136 -16.10 10.76 1.74
C GLU A 136 -15.80 10.60 3.24
N PRO A 137 -16.62 11.17 4.13
CA PRO A 137 -16.49 10.92 5.56
C PRO A 137 -16.79 9.45 5.87
N PRO A 138 -16.15 8.86 6.89
CA PRO A 138 -16.47 7.50 7.30
C PRO A 138 -17.90 7.43 7.87
N PRO A 139 -18.62 6.31 7.68
CA PRO A 139 -19.99 6.15 8.17
C PRO A 139 -20.12 6.22 9.70
N VAL A 140 -19.02 5.99 10.42
CA VAL A 140 -18.92 6.12 11.88
C VAL A 140 -17.55 6.67 12.25
N PRO A 141 -17.39 7.30 13.43
CA PRO A 141 -16.08 7.74 13.93
C PRO A 141 -15.08 6.59 13.96
N ARG A 142 -13.84 6.80 13.49
CA ARG A 142 -12.82 5.76 13.51
C ARG A 142 -12.35 5.47 14.95
N LEU A 143 -12.05 4.20 15.24
CA LEU A 143 -11.51 3.74 16.51
C LEU A 143 -10.13 3.08 16.30
N GLY A 144 -9.10 3.63 16.93
CA GLY A 144 -7.76 3.05 16.95
C GLY A 144 -7.39 2.59 18.36
N ILE A 145 -6.90 1.35 18.48
CA ILE A 145 -6.44 0.75 19.74
C ILE A 145 -5.01 0.24 19.52
N THR A 146 -4.08 0.68 20.35
CA THR A 146 -2.70 0.21 20.34
C THR A 146 -2.38 -0.47 21.65
N VAL A 147 -1.98 -1.74 21.59
CA VAL A 147 -1.57 -2.54 22.75
C VAL A 147 -0.05 -2.73 22.69
N ILE A 148 0.63 -2.34 23.75
CA ILE A 148 2.09 -2.46 23.92
C ILE A 148 2.41 -3.09 25.27
N GLY A 149 3.64 -3.58 25.43
CA GLY A 149 4.12 -4.07 26.73
C GLY A 149 3.81 -5.54 27.00
N GLN A 150 3.59 -6.35 25.96
CA GLN A 150 3.53 -7.81 26.12
C GLN A 150 4.81 -8.30 26.82
N GLY A 151 4.65 -9.07 27.90
CA GLY A 151 5.78 -9.58 28.69
C GLY A 151 6.49 -8.54 29.56
N VAL A 152 5.98 -7.32 29.68
CA VAL A 152 6.50 -6.30 30.60
C VAL A 152 5.83 -6.48 31.96
N ALA A 153 6.62 -6.74 33.00
CA ALA A 153 6.12 -6.90 34.37
C ALA A 153 5.87 -5.55 35.06
N ILE A 154 6.78 -4.59 34.87
CA ILE A 154 6.74 -3.25 35.49
C ILE A 154 7.28 -2.23 34.47
N TYR A 155 6.67 -1.05 34.39
CA TYR A 155 7.17 0.08 33.61
C TYR A 155 6.78 1.40 34.29
N ASP A 156 7.78 2.12 34.78
CA ASP A 156 7.56 3.26 35.68
C ASP A 156 7.73 4.63 34.99
N GLU A 157 8.01 4.65 33.69
CA GLU A 157 8.13 5.89 32.95
C GLU A 157 6.78 6.38 32.39
N PRO A 158 6.60 7.70 32.22
CA PRO A 158 5.40 8.23 31.60
C PRO A 158 5.22 7.77 30.15
N LEU A 159 4.24 6.91 29.90
CA LEU A 159 3.80 6.52 28.56
C LEU A 159 3.10 7.68 27.83
N PHE A 160 3.31 7.72 26.51
CA PHE A 160 2.63 8.60 25.56
C PHE A 160 2.65 10.09 25.95
N ARG A 161 3.79 10.61 26.43
CA ARG A 161 3.94 12.01 26.88
C ARG A 161 3.35 13.03 25.90
N LYS A 162 3.56 12.83 24.60
CA LYS A 162 3.05 13.71 23.53
C LYS A 162 1.53 13.64 23.32
N LEU A 163 0.87 12.56 23.74
CA LEU A 163 -0.59 12.40 23.64
C LEU A 163 -1.32 12.82 24.92
N ARG A 164 -0.61 13.05 26.03
CA ARG A 164 -1.21 13.48 27.31
C ARG A 164 -2.10 14.72 27.18
N PRO A 165 -1.76 15.76 26.39
CA PRO A 165 -2.64 16.93 26.21
C PRO A 165 -3.93 16.63 25.46
N HIS A 166 -4.02 15.48 24.78
CA HIS A 166 -5.11 15.15 23.86
C HIS A 166 -6.04 14.04 24.39
N GLY A 167 -5.90 13.62 25.65
CA GLY A 167 -6.70 12.51 26.18
C GLY A 167 -6.61 12.33 27.69
N ALA A 168 -7.24 11.26 28.16
CA ALA A 168 -7.23 10.85 29.57
C ALA A 168 -6.28 9.67 29.80
N CYS A 169 -5.68 9.60 30.99
CA CYS A 169 -4.84 8.47 31.38
C CYS A 169 -5.46 7.74 32.57
N PHE A 170 -5.66 6.44 32.41
CA PHE A 170 -6.09 5.54 33.46
C PHE A 170 -4.90 4.65 33.84
N SER A 171 -4.36 4.81 35.06
CA SER A 171 -3.19 4.06 35.55
C SER A 171 -3.54 2.89 36.48
N ARG A 172 -4.79 2.81 36.92
CA ARG A 172 -5.30 1.74 37.81
C ARG A 172 -6.28 0.83 37.09
N VAL A 173 -5.93 0.47 35.85
CA VAL A 173 -6.72 -0.46 35.04
C VAL A 173 -6.41 -1.88 35.50
N LYS A 174 -7.46 -2.67 35.70
CA LYS A 174 -7.40 -4.11 35.97
C LYS A 174 -7.04 -4.84 34.65
N PRO A 175 -5.84 -5.43 34.53
CA PRO A 175 -5.37 -5.95 33.24
C PRO A 175 -5.94 -7.33 32.88
N GLU A 176 -6.66 -7.98 33.81
CA GLU A 176 -7.22 -9.31 33.63
C GLU A 176 -8.12 -9.35 32.40
N ASP A 177 -7.88 -10.33 31.52
CA ASP A 177 -8.58 -10.50 30.24
C ASP A 177 -8.59 -9.28 29.30
N GLY A 178 -7.72 -8.29 29.54
CA GLY A 178 -7.76 -7.00 28.85
C GLY A 178 -7.71 -7.12 27.32
N LEU A 179 -6.84 -7.99 26.79
CA LEU A 179 -6.77 -8.20 25.34
C LEU A 179 -8.05 -8.82 24.77
N LYS A 180 -8.62 -9.81 25.48
CA LYS A 180 -9.86 -10.46 25.07
C LYS A 180 -11.01 -9.46 25.04
N LEU A 181 -11.14 -8.64 26.09
CA LEU A 181 -12.15 -7.58 26.16
C LEU A 181 -12.02 -6.56 25.01
N LEU A 182 -10.79 -6.19 24.64
CA LEU A 182 -10.55 -5.31 23.49
C LEU A 182 -10.93 -5.99 22.17
N LEU A 183 -10.60 -7.26 21.99
CA LEU A 183 -10.97 -8.05 20.80
C LEU A 183 -12.48 -8.23 20.68
N ASP A 184 -13.17 -8.55 21.78
CA ASP A 184 -14.63 -8.66 21.84
C ASP A 184 -15.30 -7.33 21.49
N ALA A 185 -14.75 -6.20 21.97
CA ALA A 185 -15.28 -4.87 21.66
C ALA A 185 -15.12 -4.50 20.17
N VAL A 186 -13.97 -4.79 19.56
CA VAL A 186 -13.80 -4.52 18.12
C VAL A 186 -14.61 -5.48 17.25
N ALA A 187 -14.81 -6.74 17.69
CA ALA A 187 -15.68 -7.70 17.03
C ALA A 187 -17.15 -7.28 17.07
N ALA A 188 -17.64 -6.83 18.24
CA ALA A 188 -18.98 -6.27 18.37
C ALA A 188 -19.18 -5.06 17.45
N ARG A 189 -18.17 -4.19 17.35
CA ARG A 189 -18.18 -3.06 16.42
C ARG A 189 -18.19 -3.49 14.95
N ALA A 190 -17.46 -4.55 14.59
CA ALA A 190 -17.46 -5.11 13.24
C ALA A 190 -18.83 -5.66 12.84
N LYS A 191 -19.51 -6.34 13.76
CA LYS A 191 -20.87 -6.86 13.55
C LYS A 191 -21.92 -5.75 13.44
N ALA A 192 -21.75 -4.66 14.20
CA ALA A 192 -22.67 -3.51 14.16
C ALA A 192 -22.51 -2.66 12.89
N HIS A 193 -21.31 -2.62 12.30
CA HIS A 193 -20.98 -1.80 11.13
C HIS A 193 -20.22 -2.59 10.06
N PRO A 194 -20.84 -3.62 9.45
CA PRO A 194 -20.14 -4.51 8.53
C PRO A 194 -19.68 -3.74 7.28
N VAL A 195 -18.37 -3.67 7.09
CA VAL A 195 -17.73 -3.10 5.91
C VAL A 195 -16.55 -3.99 5.51
N PRO A 196 -16.39 -4.37 4.23
CA PRO A 196 -15.23 -5.15 3.77
C PRO A 196 -13.92 -4.47 4.16
N TYR A 197 -13.03 -5.20 4.84
CA TYR A 197 -11.77 -4.66 5.39
C TYR A 197 -11.96 -3.43 6.29
N GLY A 198 -13.13 -3.27 6.91
CA GLY A 198 -13.45 -2.14 7.78
C GLY A 198 -12.91 -2.28 9.21
N HIS A 199 -12.55 -3.50 9.63
CA HIS A 199 -12.18 -3.82 11.01
C HIS A 199 -10.96 -4.72 11.03
N TRP A 200 -9.88 -4.24 11.64
CA TRP A 200 -8.58 -4.89 11.58
C TRP A 200 -8.05 -5.27 12.95
N TYR A 201 -7.43 -6.46 13.02
CA TYR A 201 -6.55 -6.88 14.09
C TYR A 201 -5.17 -7.19 13.51
N ILE A 202 -4.18 -6.36 13.85
CA ILE A 202 -2.79 -6.54 13.45
C ILE A 202 -2.00 -7.03 14.66
N ASP A 203 -1.32 -8.16 14.53
CA ASP A 203 -0.49 -8.71 15.58
C ASP A 203 0.99 -8.72 15.21
N GLY A 204 1.83 -8.11 16.05
CA GLY A 204 3.28 -8.15 15.88
C GLY A 204 3.92 -9.50 16.23
N GLY A 205 3.17 -10.50 16.71
CA GLY A 205 3.66 -11.81 17.11
C GLY A 205 2.64 -12.90 16.79
N GLN A 206 2.27 -13.67 17.81
CA GLN A 206 1.24 -14.72 17.72
C GLN A 206 -0.15 -14.12 17.89
N GLU A 207 -0.99 -14.14 16.86
CA GLU A 207 -2.40 -13.73 17.01
C GLU A 207 -3.09 -14.46 18.17
N ALA A 208 -3.87 -13.70 18.93
CA ALA A 208 -4.82 -14.28 19.89
C ALA A 208 -6.07 -14.76 19.16
N GLU A 209 -6.85 -15.61 19.82
CA GLU A 209 -8.19 -15.97 19.35
C GLU A 209 -9.03 -14.70 19.16
N HIS A 210 -9.68 -14.60 17.99
CA HIS A 210 -10.43 -13.43 17.58
C HIS A 210 -11.59 -13.82 16.68
N ASP A 211 -12.56 -12.92 16.55
CA ASP A 211 -13.73 -13.13 15.71
C ASP A 211 -13.37 -13.03 14.21
N PRO A 212 -13.90 -13.93 13.35
CA PRO A 212 -13.61 -13.92 11.91
C PRO A 212 -14.18 -12.69 11.18
N ALA A 213 -15.02 -11.87 11.82
CA ALA A 213 -15.43 -10.58 11.29
C ALA A 213 -14.27 -9.56 11.22
N LEU A 214 -13.13 -9.83 11.85
CA LEU A 214 -11.93 -9.00 11.80
C LEU A 214 -10.99 -9.47 10.69
N THR A 215 -10.50 -8.55 9.89
CA THR A 215 -9.35 -8.79 9.03
C THR A 215 -8.11 -8.91 9.91
N CYS A 216 -7.52 -10.11 9.98
CA CYS A 216 -6.32 -10.37 10.78
C CYS A 216 -5.07 -10.54 9.93
N ILE A 217 -3.98 -9.90 10.37
CA ILE A 217 -2.63 -10.17 9.87
C ILE A 217 -1.70 -10.25 11.08
N SER A 218 -0.97 -11.36 11.20
CA SER A 218 0.02 -11.54 12.26
C SER A 218 1.42 -11.83 11.73
N TYR A 219 2.41 -11.37 12.48
CA TYR A 219 3.82 -11.55 12.16
C TYR A 219 4.24 -13.02 12.18
N GLN A 220 3.68 -13.81 13.10
CA GLN A 220 3.96 -15.24 13.19
C GLN A 220 3.26 -16.03 12.07
N ALA A 221 2.01 -15.71 11.72
CA ALA A 221 1.34 -16.39 10.61
C ALA A 221 2.09 -16.19 9.28
N LEU A 222 2.76 -15.05 9.12
CA LEU A 222 3.58 -14.76 7.93
C LEU A 222 5.01 -15.35 7.99
N GLU A 223 5.41 -16.08 9.02
CA GLU A 223 6.74 -16.70 9.12
C GLU A 223 7.14 -17.50 7.85
N PRO A 224 6.28 -18.35 7.24
CA PRO A 224 6.65 -19.06 6.02
C PRO A 224 6.94 -18.15 4.84
N ALA A 225 6.13 -17.10 4.65
CA ALA A 225 6.31 -16.12 3.58
C ALA A 225 7.58 -15.28 3.80
N ARG A 226 7.84 -14.87 5.05
CA ARG A 226 9.08 -14.16 5.43
C ARG A 226 10.31 -15.02 5.17
N ALA A 227 10.29 -16.29 5.56
CA ALA A 227 11.38 -17.23 5.30
C ALA A 227 11.60 -17.48 3.80
N ALA A 228 10.52 -17.62 3.02
CA ALA A 228 10.61 -17.74 1.56
C ALA A 228 11.25 -16.51 0.91
N LEU A 229 10.85 -15.31 1.35
CA LEU A 229 11.40 -14.06 0.87
C LEU A 229 12.88 -13.88 1.22
N LEU A 230 13.25 -14.10 2.49
CA LEU A 230 14.64 -13.99 2.93
C LEU A 230 15.55 -14.97 2.16
N ARG A 231 15.11 -16.20 1.90
CA ARG A 231 15.87 -17.16 1.07
C ARG A 231 16.06 -16.65 -0.35
N LYS A 232 15.03 -16.09 -0.99
CA LYS A 232 15.13 -15.50 -2.33
C LYS A 232 16.10 -14.31 -2.34
N MET A 233 15.98 -13.40 -1.39
CA MET A 233 16.88 -12.25 -1.27
C MET A 233 18.35 -12.69 -1.16
N ARG A 234 18.64 -13.69 -0.31
CA ARG A 234 20.00 -14.23 -0.16
C ARG A 234 20.52 -14.87 -1.45
N ALA A 235 19.69 -15.66 -2.12
CA ALA A 235 20.06 -16.31 -3.38
C ALA A 235 20.44 -15.29 -4.46
N GLU A 236 19.77 -14.14 -4.48
CA GLU A 236 19.99 -13.09 -5.47
C GLU A 236 21.18 -12.19 -5.10
N ILE A 237 21.36 -11.84 -3.82
CA ILE A 237 22.54 -11.11 -3.34
C ILE A 237 23.84 -11.90 -3.60
N GLY A 238 23.78 -13.24 -3.55
CA GLY A 238 24.93 -14.11 -3.82
C GLY A 238 25.35 -14.18 -5.29
N ARG A 239 24.58 -13.63 -6.24
CA ARG A 239 24.91 -13.69 -7.67
C ARG A 239 25.92 -12.60 -8.07
N PRO A 240 26.98 -12.93 -8.82
CA PRO A 240 27.93 -11.94 -9.33
C PRO A 240 27.21 -10.89 -10.20
N GLY A 241 27.47 -9.61 -9.95
CA GLY A 241 26.90 -8.51 -10.73
C GLY A 241 25.50 -8.03 -10.30
N MET A 242 24.92 -8.60 -9.24
CA MET A 242 23.64 -8.13 -8.69
C MET A 242 23.82 -6.86 -7.85
N GLY A 243 23.21 -5.76 -8.30
CA GLY A 243 23.15 -4.49 -7.58
C GLY A 243 21.82 -4.27 -6.83
N PRO A 244 21.75 -3.27 -5.93
CA PRO A 244 20.55 -2.93 -5.17
C PRO A 244 19.29 -2.70 -6.04
N GLU A 245 19.45 -2.13 -7.23
CA GLU A 245 18.34 -1.86 -8.15
C GLU A 245 17.72 -3.14 -8.73
N ALA A 246 18.54 -4.17 -9.00
CA ALA A 246 18.07 -5.44 -9.50
C ALA A 246 17.27 -6.19 -8.42
N LEU A 247 17.73 -6.15 -7.17
CA LEU A 247 16.99 -6.66 -6.03
C LEU A 247 15.66 -5.91 -5.84
N ARG A 248 15.67 -4.56 -5.94
CA ARG A 248 14.45 -3.75 -5.85
C ARG A 248 13.43 -4.11 -6.94
N THR A 249 13.90 -4.32 -8.17
CA THR A 249 13.05 -4.73 -9.31
C THR A 249 12.43 -6.10 -9.07
N LEU A 250 13.23 -7.06 -8.60
CA LEU A 250 12.75 -8.39 -8.24
C LEU A 250 11.66 -8.34 -7.17
N LEU A 251 11.90 -7.58 -6.09
CA LEU A 251 10.95 -7.42 -4.99
C LEU A 251 9.63 -6.80 -5.46
N ALA A 252 9.68 -5.83 -6.37
CA ALA A 252 8.50 -5.18 -6.95
C ALA A 252 7.66 -6.15 -7.81
N GLN A 253 8.29 -7.16 -8.41
CA GLN A 253 7.63 -8.14 -9.29
C GLN A 253 7.13 -9.39 -8.56
N MET A 254 7.39 -9.53 -7.25
CA MET A 254 6.97 -10.70 -6.50
C MET A 254 5.45 -10.85 -6.47
N ARG A 255 4.97 -12.08 -6.66
CA ARG A 255 3.56 -12.45 -6.58
C ARG A 255 3.30 -13.27 -5.31
N PRO A 256 2.04 -13.34 -4.84
CA PRO A 256 1.69 -14.12 -3.66
C PRO A 256 2.22 -15.57 -3.70
N ALA A 257 2.04 -16.24 -4.83
CA ALA A 257 2.49 -17.62 -5.02
C ALA A 257 4.01 -17.79 -4.87
N ASP A 258 4.80 -16.76 -5.18
CA ASP A 258 6.27 -16.81 -5.03
C ASP A 258 6.68 -16.89 -3.54
N LEU A 259 5.79 -16.48 -2.62
CA LEU A 259 5.99 -16.53 -1.16
C LEU A 259 5.15 -17.61 -0.48
N GLY A 260 4.45 -18.46 -1.24
CA GLY A 260 3.54 -19.47 -0.68
C GLY A 260 2.21 -18.90 -0.14
N LEU A 261 1.86 -17.69 -0.54
CA LEU A 261 0.55 -17.06 -0.28
C LEU A 261 -0.42 -17.39 -1.44
N GLY A 262 -1.72 -17.13 -1.27
CA GLY A 262 -2.74 -17.45 -2.29
C GLY A 262 -3.73 -18.56 -1.92
N ASN A 263 -3.49 -19.28 -0.82
CA ASN A 263 -4.30 -20.46 -0.46
C ASN A 263 -5.63 -20.11 0.24
N ALA A 264 -5.74 -18.89 0.79
CA ALA A 264 -6.91 -18.44 1.55
C ALA A 264 -8.03 -17.86 0.65
N GLY A 265 -7.75 -17.62 -0.64
CA GLY A 265 -8.73 -17.12 -1.62
C GLY A 265 -8.96 -15.61 -1.59
N ASP A 266 -8.35 -14.86 -0.66
CA ASP A 266 -8.42 -13.40 -0.61
C ASP A 266 -7.22 -12.78 -1.33
N THR A 267 -7.37 -12.56 -2.64
CA THR A 267 -6.30 -12.04 -3.51
C THR A 267 -5.85 -10.62 -3.12
N VAL A 268 -6.73 -9.81 -2.52
CA VAL A 268 -6.42 -8.46 -2.05
C VAL A 268 -5.49 -8.53 -0.84
N LEU A 269 -5.83 -9.36 0.16
CA LEU A 269 -4.97 -9.57 1.32
C LEU A 269 -3.67 -10.27 0.97
N ASP A 270 -3.70 -11.28 0.09
CA ASP A 270 -2.50 -11.95 -0.38
C ASP A 270 -1.53 -10.95 -1.05
N ARG A 271 -2.04 -10.07 -1.93
CA ARG A 271 -1.22 -9.00 -2.55
C ARG A 271 -0.75 -7.98 -1.52
N PHE A 272 -1.59 -7.63 -0.55
CA PHE A 272 -1.25 -6.71 0.53
C PHE A 272 -0.09 -7.26 1.37
N GLN A 273 -0.15 -8.53 1.77
CA GLN A 273 0.89 -9.21 2.54
C GLN A 273 2.23 -9.23 1.80
N VAL A 274 2.24 -9.48 0.48
CA VAL A 274 3.46 -9.35 -0.33
C VAL A 274 4.03 -7.94 -0.23
N LYS A 275 3.21 -6.89 -0.43
CA LYS A 275 3.67 -5.49 -0.37
C LYS A 275 4.17 -5.08 1.02
N LEU A 276 3.53 -5.53 2.10
CA LEU A 276 4.00 -5.31 3.47
C LEU A 276 5.44 -5.82 3.66
N LEU A 277 5.71 -6.96 3.04
CA LEU A 277 6.97 -7.67 3.11
C LEU A 277 8.03 -7.04 2.16
N THR A 278 7.68 -6.71 0.92
CA THR A 278 8.65 -6.26 -0.08
C THR A 278 8.95 -4.75 -0.03
N GLU A 279 8.00 -3.93 0.45
CA GLU A 279 8.13 -2.47 0.47
C GLU A 279 8.48 -1.93 1.87
N GLY A 280 8.15 -2.68 2.92
CA GLY A 280 8.44 -2.32 4.30
C GLY A 280 9.89 -2.61 4.69
N SER A 281 10.68 -1.57 4.96
CA SER A 281 12.05 -1.76 5.44
C SER A 281 12.07 -2.50 6.78
N GLY A 282 12.68 -3.69 6.83
CA GLY A 282 12.84 -4.47 8.04
C GLY A 282 11.58 -5.23 8.52
N THR A 283 10.48 -5.22 7.76
CA THR A 283 9.25 -5.97 8.12
C THR A 283 9.42 -7.48 8.04
N GLN A 284 10.48 -7.97 7.38
CA GLN A 284 10.86 -9.39 7.40
C GLN A 284 11.45 -9.86 8.73
N ILE A 285 12.06 -8.93 9.46
CA ILE A 285 13.01 -9.23 10.53
C ILE A 285 12.50 -8.73 11.89
N PHE A 286 11.84 -7.58 11.89
CA PHE A 286 11.43 -6.91 13.12
C PHE A 286 9.90 -6.87 13.25
N SER A 287 9.38 -7.62 14.22
CA SER A 287 7.96 -7.63 14.62
C SER A 287 7.37 -6.23 14.88
N THR A 288 8.14 -5.37 15.54
CA THR A 288 7.70 -4.00 15.86
C THR A 288 7.55 -3.15 14.60
N THR A 289 8.49 -3.27 13.67
CA THR A 289 8.45 -2.55 12.38
C THR A 289 7.32 -3.10 11.52
N PHE A 290 7.12 -4.42 11.53
CA PHE A 290 6.00 -5.06 10.87
C PHE A 290 4.65 -4.52 11.39
N ALA A 291 4.42 -4.50 12.70
CA ALA A 291 3.17 -4.01 13.28
C ALA A 291 2.92 -2.54 12.92
N GLN A 292 3.96 -1.69 13.03
CA GLN A 292 3.87 -0.27 12.69
C GLN A 292 3.60 -0.05 11.19
N TRP A 293 4.33 -0.73 10.31
CA TRP A 293 4.20 -0.61 8.86
C TRP A 293 2.83 -1.11 8.41
N THR A 294 2.40 -2.26 8.90
CA THR A 294 1.09 -2.84 8.58
C THR A 294 -0.05 -1.91 9.02
N ALA A 295 0.05 -1.32 10.22
CA ALA A 295 -0.94 -0.36 10.69
C ALA A 295 -1.03 0.87 9.78
N ARG A 296 0.12 1.43 9.39
CA ARG A 296 0.19 2.57 8.47
C ARG A 296 -0.43 2.23 7.11
N GLU A 297 -0.06 1.09 6.54
CA GLU A 297 -0.53 0.71 5.21
C GLU A 297 -2.03 0.33 5.24
N ALA A 298 -2.53 -0.32 6.29
CA ALA A 298 -3.96 -0.54 6.46
C ALA A 298 -4.74 0.79 6.55
N LEU A 299 -4.25 1.76 7.34
CA LEU A 299 -4.86 3.09 7.44
C LEU A 299 -4.89 3.83 6.10
N ARG A 300 -3.81 3.74 5.32
CA ARG A 300 -3.68 4.41 4.03
C ARG A 300 -4.56 3.76 2.95
N ARG A 301 -4.53 2.43 2.88
CA ARG A 301 -5.08 1.66 1.76
C ARG A 301 -6.51 1.16 2.03
N ALA A 302 -6.71 0.43 3.12
CA ALA A 302 -8.02 -0.12 3.48
C ALA A 302 -8.94 0.91 4.16
N GLN A 303 -8.37 1.96 4.76
CA GLN A 303 -9.10 3.03 5.43
C GLN A 303 -10.13 2.56 6.48
N PRO A 304 -9.73 1.67 7.42
CA PRO A 304 -10.67 0.98 8.29
C PRO A 304 -11.42 1.91 9.25
N LEU A 305 -12.59 1.45 9.68
CA LEU A 305 -13.38 2.03 10.77
C LEU A 305 -12.80 1.69 12.15
N THR A 306 -12.18 0.51 12.26
CA THR A 306 -11.59 0.04 13.52
C THR A 306 -10.24 -0.60 13.27
N LEU A 307 -9.25 -0.24 14.07
CA LEU A 307 -7.91 -0.80 13.99
C LEU A 307 -7.41 -1.13 15.40
N LEU A 308 -7.20 -2.42 15.68
CA LEU A 308 -6.49 -2.89 16.86
C LEU A 308 -5.10 -3.37 16.42
N VAL A 309 -4.05 -2.79 17.00
CA VAL A 309 -2.66 -3.19 16.74
C VAL A 309 -2.00 -3.61 18.04
N ARG A 310 -1.50 -4.84 18.09
CA ARG A 310 -0.73 -5.35 19.23
C ARG A 310 0.74 -5.49 18.86
N PHE A 311 1.61 -4.81 19.61
CA PHE A 311 3.05 -4.92 19.44
C PHE A 311 3.60 -6.06 20.29
N ALA A 312 4.26 -7.01 19.63
CA ALA A 312 5.03 -8.06 20.32
C ALA A 312 6.35 -7.50 20.87
N PRO A 313 6.99 -8.19 21.84
CA PRO A 313 8.28 -7.80 22.36
C PRO A 313 9.29 -7.62 21.23
N ARG A 314 10.16 -6.60 21.36
CA ARG A 314 11.28 -6.43 20.43
C ARG A 314 12.17 -7.66 20.54
N GLN A 315 12.43 -8.34 19.42
CA GLN A 315 13.44 -9.40 19.40
C GLN A 315 14.76 -8.80 19.91
N ARG A 316 15.40 -9.48 20.88
CA ARG A 316 16.75 -9.10 21.35
C ARG A 316 17.66 -9.00 20.12
N GLN A 317 18.53 -7.99 20.06
CA GLN A 317 19.47 -7.81 18.96
C GLN A 317 20.25 -9.11 18.76
N LYS A 318 19.86 -9.90 17.75
CA LYS A 318 20.68 -10.96 17.21
C LYS A 318 21.59 -10.34 16.13
N PRO A 319 22.84 -10.80 15.98
CA PRO A 319 23.70 -10.41 14.87
C PRO A 319 22.94 -10.51 13.54
N MET A 320 23.18 -9.58 12.61
CA MET A 320 22.50 -9.55 11.32
C MET A 320 22.62 -10.88 10.56
N ASN A 321 23.76 -11.56 10.70
CA ASN A 321 23.98 -12.88 10.12
C ASN A 321 23.02 -13.93 10.67
N GLU A 322 22.65 -13.88 11.96
CA GLU A 322 21.70 -14.80 12.58
C GLU A 322 20.24 -14.47 12.24
N LEU A 323 19.93 -13.19 12.03
CA LEU A 323 18.60 -12.73 11.55
C LEU A 323 18.39 -13.05 10.07
N LEU A 324 19.49 -13.13 9.33
CA LEU A 324 19.58 -13.59 7.94
C LEU A 324 20.16 -15.01 7.85
N SER A 325 19.98 -15.85 8.88
CA SER A 325 20.22 -17.31 8.81
C SER A 325 18.94 -18.06 8.52
#